data_AF-A0A2G9SSX6-F1
#
_entry.id   AF-A0A2G9SSX6-F1
#
_cell.length_a   1.000
_cell.length_b   1.000
_cell.length_c   1.000
_cell.angle_alpha   90.00
_cell.angle_beta   90.00
_cell.angle_gamma   90.00
#
_symmetry.space_group_name_H-M   'P 1'
#
loop_
_entity.id
_entity.type
_entity.pdbx_description
1 polymer ?
#
loop_
_entity_poly.entity_id
_entity_poly.type
_entity_poly.pdbx_seq_one_letter_code
_entity_poly.pdbx_strand_id
1 'polypeptide(L)'
;IGIAPGANINYETGYAVFEATHGTAPKYAGQDKVNPGSVILSGEMMLRYLGWTEAADLIIKGLNAAIGQKTVTYDFARLMEGAKEVKCSEFAKEIVKNL
;
A
#
# COMPACT_ATOMS: atom_id res chain seq x y z
N ILE A 1 5.80 2.58 10.00
CA ILE A 1 6.90 1.71 9.49
C ILE A 1 6.42 0.68 8.44
N GLY A 2 5.14 0.27 8.40
CA GLY A 2 4.66 -0.79 7.47
C GLY A 2 4.23 -0.37 6.05
N ILE A 3 4.41 0.89 5.62
CA ILE A 3 3.87 1.39 4.34
C ILE A 3 4.92 1.99 3.40
N ALA A 4 6.20 2.04 3.77
CA ALA A 4 7.20 2.66 2.92
C ALA A 4 7.34 1.87 1.60
N PRO A 5 7.29 2.52 0.42
CA PRO A 5 7.51 1.84 -0.85
C PRO A 5 9.01 1.72 -1.17
N GLY A 6 9.34 0.90 -2.17
CA GLY A 6 10.71 0.62 -2.58
C GLY A 6 10.81 0.28 -4.07
N ALA A 7 11.90 0.74 -4.67
CA ALA A 7 12.25 0.43 -6.05
C ALA A 7 13.78 0.34 -6.22
N ASN A 8 14.23 -0.65 -6.98
CA ASN A 8 15.60 -0.81 -7.44
C ASN A 8 15.59 -0.61 -8.96
N ILE A 9 16.19 0.47 -9.44
CA ILE A 9 16.07 0.91 -10.85
C ILE A 9 17.44 1.10 -11.47
N ASN A 10 17.65 0.50 -12.63
CA ASN A 10 18.74 0.84 -13.53
C ASN A 10 18.19 1.78 -14.62
N TYR A 11 18.46 3.08 -14.48
CA TYR A 11 17.97 4.10 -15.41
C TYR A 11 18.64 4.09 -16.79
N GLU A 12 19.80 3.44 -16.95
CA GLU A 12 20.49 3.33 -18.24
C GLU A 12 19.85 2.26 -19.14
N THR A 13 19.45 1.14 -18.53
CA THR A 13 18.88 -0.02 -19.25
C THR A 13 17.36 -0.03 -19.27
N GLY A 14 16.72 0.68 -18.34
CA GLY A 14 15.27 0.66 -18.15
C GLY A 14 14.75 -0.50 -17.31
N TYR A 15 15.63 -1.34 -16.75
CA TYR A 15 15.21 -2.42 -15.85
C TYR A 15 14.90 -1.90 -14.45
N ALA A 16 13.76 -2.32 -13.89
CA ALA A 16 13.32 -1.92 -12.56
C ALA A 16 12.64 -3.07 -11.81
N VAL A 17 12.84 -3.12 -10.50
CA VAL A 17 12.12 -4.01 -9.56
C VAL A 17 11.49 -3.15 -8.48
N PHE A 18 10.19 -3.28 -8.28
CA PHE A 18 9.42 -2.58 -7.25
C PHE A 18 9.02 -3.58 -6.18
N GLU A 19 9.27 -3.26 -4.91
CA GLU A 19 9.20 -4.25 -3.83
C GLU A 19 8.58 -3.70 -2.55
N ALA A 20 8.01 -4.60 -1.74
CA ALA A 20 7.67 -4.27 -0.36
C ALA A 20 8.96 -4.10 0.46
N THR A 21 9.02 -3.09 1.32
CA THR A 21 10.25 -2.77 2.10
C THR A 21 10.25 -3.37 3.50
N HIS A 22 9.13 -3.91 3.95
CA HIS A 22 9.03 -4.58 5.25
C HIS A 22 9.44 -6.06 5.16
N GLY A 23 9.81 -6.65 6.31
CA GLY A 23 10.07 -8.08 6.41
C GLY A 23 8.82 -8.95 6.22
N THR A 24 9.01 -10.27 6.25
CA THR A 24 7.96 -11.27 5.91
C THR A 24 6.89 -11.49 6.99
N ALA A 25 7.16 -11.09 8.24
CA ALA A 25 6.23 -11.20 9.37
C ALA A 25 5.49 -12.58 9.46
N PRO A 26 6.21 -13.71 9.54
CA PRO A 26 5.64 -15.06 9.36
C PRO A 26 4.52 -15.40 10.35
N LYS A 27 4.53 -14.81 11.55
CA LYS A 27 3.46 -14.94 12.56
C LYS A 27 2.07 -14.49 12.08
N TYR A 28 1.98 -13.72 10.99
CA TYR A 28 0.72 -13.25 10.41
C TYR A 28 0.45 -13.83 9.01
N ALA A 29 1.29 -14.76 8.54
CA ALA A 29 1.11 -15.39 7.24
C ALA A 29 -0.26 -16.10 7.16
N GLY A 30 -0.98 -15.88 6.06
CA GLY A 30 -2.30 -16.48 5.81
C GLY A 30 -3.45 -15.93 6.67
N GLN A 31 -3.22 -14.93 7.53
CA GLN A 31 -4.25 -14.42 8.44
C GLN A 31 -5.07 -13.25 7.90
N ASP A 32 -4.79 -12.79 6.66
CA ASP A 32 -5.48 -11.64 6.05
C ASP A 32 -5.46 -10.38 6.95
N LYS A 33 -4.33 -10.13 7.62
CA LYS A 33 -4.24 -9.12 8.70
C LYS A 33 -3.29 -7.96 8.42
N VAL A 34 -2.18 -8.22 7.72
CA VAL A 34 -1.09 -7.25 7.54
C VAL A 34 -1.48 -6.12 6.59
N ASN A 35 -0.83 -4.97 6.72
CA ASN A 35 -1.04 -3.83 5.85
C ASN A 35 -0.41 -4.08 4.46
N PRO A 36 -1.19 -4.05 3.36
CA PRO A 36 -0.65 -4.18 2.01
C PRO A 36 -0.03 -2.87 1.47
N GLY A 37 -0.02 -1.78 2.25
CA GLY A 37 0.32 -0.43 1.79
C GLY A 37 1.72 -0.31 1.17
N SER A 38 2.72 -1.01 1.70
CA SER A 38 4.09 -0.97 1.14
C SER A 38 4.12 -1.47 -0.29
N VAL A 39 3.56 -2.65 -0.58
CA VAL A 39 3.55 -3.20 -1.94
C VAL A 39 2.63 -2.43 -2.88
N ILE A 40 1.51 -1.89 -2.37
CA ILE A 40 0.60 -1.04 -3.16
C ILE A 40 1.31 0.25 -3.61
N LEU A 41 2.02 0.93 -2.69
CA LEU A 41 2.77 2.14 -3.02
C LEU A 41 3.99 1.86 -3.89
N SER A 42 4.63 0.70 -3.77
CA SER A 42 5.65 0.29 -4.75
C SER A 42 5.04 0.04 -6.14
N GLY A 43 3.81 -0.48 -6.20
CA GLY A 43 3.03 -0.57 -7.44
C GLY A 43 2.67 0.80 -8.01
N GLU A 44 2.38 1.79 -7.18
CA GLU A 44 2.22 3.19 -7.60
C GLU A 44 3.51 3.72 -8.26
N MET A 45 4.67 3.52 -7.62
CA MET A 45 5.96 3.90 -8.22
C MET A 45 6.20 3.21 -9.56
N MET A 46 5.79 1.94 -9.69
CA MET A 46 5.87 1.18 -10.95
C MET A 46 5.01 1.81 -12.04
N LEU A 47 3.75 2.13 -11.75
CA LEU A 47 2.86 2.78 -12.71
C LEU A 47 3.42 4.12 -13.16
N ARG A 48 3.96 4.90 -12.22
CA ARG A 48 4.61 6.18 -12.51
C ARG A 48 5.85 6.00 -13.39
N TYR A 49 6.66 4.97 -13.13
CA TYR A 49 7.82 4.62 -13.95
C TYR A 49 7.44 4.22 -15.38
N LEU A 50 6.30 3.53 -15.56
CA LEU A 50 5.74 3.17 -16.87
C LEU A 50 5.08 4.36 -17.60
N GLY A 51 5.04 5.54 -16.98
CA GLY A 51 4.36 6.72 -17.53
C GLY A 51 2.84 6.71 -17.35
N TRP A 52 2.27 5.76 -16.61
CA TRP A 52 0.83 5.66 -16.32
C TRP A 52 0.47 6.52 -15.10
N THR A 53 0.73 7.82 -15.23
CA THR A 53 0.65 8.78 -14.11
C THR A 53 -0.74 8.92 -13.52
N GLU A 54 -1.79 8.85 -14.36
CA GLU A 54 -3.18 8.96 -13.94
C GLU A 54 -3.58 7.77 -13.06
N ALA A 55 -3.13 6.56 -13.41
CA ALA A 55 -3.38 5.37 -12.59
C ALA A 55 -2.62 5.44 -11.26
N ALA A 56 -1.38 5.94 -11.27
CA ALA A 56 -0.58 6.14 -10.07
C ALA A 56 -1.26 7.14 -9.10
N ASP A 57 -1.77 8.26 -9.63
CA ASP A 57 -2.45 9.28 -8.84
C ASP A 57 -3.77 8.77 -8.21
N LEU A 58 -4.51 7.90 -8.90
CA LEU A 58 -5.69 7.23 -8.33
C LEU A 58 -5.31 6.38 -7.11
N ILE A 59 -4.20 5.64 -7.15
CA ILE A 59 -3.74 4.84 -5.99
C ILE A 59 -3.45 5.75 -4.79
N ILE A 60 -2.73 6.85 -5.00
CA ILE A 60 -2.44 7.83 -3.93
C ILE A 60 -3.74 8.40 -3.35
N LYS A 61 -4.68 8.79 -4.20
CA LYS A 61 -5.99 9.31 -3.78
C LYS A 61 -6.75 8.29 -2.94
N GLY A 62 -6.91 7.07 -3.42
CA GLY A 62 -7.65 6.01 -2.73
C GLY A 62 -7.02 5.64 -1.39
N LEU A 63 -5.69 5.55 -1.32
CA LEU A 63 -4.97 5.26 -0.08
C LEU A 63 -5.13 6.39 0.95
N ASN A 64 -4.96 7.65 0.53
CA ASN A 64 -5.12 8.80 1.40
C ASN A 64 -6.55 8.90 1.94
N ALA A 65 -7.56 8.63 1.10
CA ALA A 65 -8.95 8.63 1.51
C ALA A 65 -9.27 7.51 2.52
N ALA A 66 -8.80 6.27 2.29
CA ALA A 66 -9.02 5.16 3.21
C ALA A 66 -8.37 5.42 4.59
N ILE A 67 -7.13 5.93 4.61
CA ILE A 67 -6.43 6.31 5.85
C ILE A 67 -7.14 7.49 6.53
N GLY A 68 -7.54 8.52 5.76
CA GLY A 68 -8.25 9.69 6.29
C GLY A 68 -9.61 9.36 6.92
N GLN A 69 -10.31 8.36 6.37
CA GLN A 69 -11.55 7.80 6.94
C GLN A 69 -11.31 6.89 8.16
N LYS A 70 -10.04 6.69 8.55
CA LYS A 70 -9.63 5.79 9.63
C LYS A 70 -10.12 4.34 9.46
N THR A 71 -10.38 3.91 8.23
CA THR A 71 -10.71 2.51 7.90
C THR A 71 -9.44 1.83 7.43
N VAL A 72 -8.73 1.17 8.36
CA VAL A 72 -7.32 0.80 8.20
C VAL A 72 -7.02 -0.57 8.82
N THR A 73 -5.88 -1.17 8.46
CA THR A 73 -5.42 -2.42 9.07
C THR A 73 -4.96 -2.25 10.52
N TYR A 74 -4.84 -3.36 11.24
CA TYR A 74 -4.58 -3.42 12.69
C TYR A 74 -3.37 -2.58 13.16
N ASP A 75 -2.34 -2.46 12.33
CA ASP A 75 -1.09 -1.78 12.63
C ASP A 75 -1.28 -0.26 12.76
N PHE A 76 -2.18 0.33 11.97
CA PHE A 76 -2.64 1.71 12.12
C PHE A 76 -3.74 1.83 13.16
N ALA A 77 -4.74 0.93 13.15
CA ALA A 77 -5.91 1.04 14.01
C ALA A 77 -5.54 1.14 15.49
N ARG A 78 -4.54 0.37 15.94
CA ARG A 78 -4.04 0.41 17.34
C ARG A 78 -3.36 1.72 17.76
N LEU A 79 -3.07 2.61 16.81
CA LEU A 79 -2.42 3.92 17.02
C LEU A 79 -3.39 5.10 16.78
N MET A 80 -4.65 4.83 16.44
CA MET A 80 -5.64 5.84 16.04
C MET A 80 -6.89 5.73 16.88
N GLU A 81 -7.33 6.84 17.47
CA GLU A 81 -8.61 6.89 18.18
C GLU A 81 -9.79 6.85 17.17
N GLY A 82 -10.76 5.97 17.43
CA GLY A 82 -11.97 5.80 16.61
C GLY A 82 -11.72 5.17 15.24
N ALA A 83 -10.61 4.44 15.05
CA ALA A 83 -10.36 3.72 13.81
C ALA A 83 -11.24 2.47 13.67
N LYS A 84 -11.68 2.21 12.45
CA LYS A 84 -12.30 0.96 12.04
C LYS A 84 -11.21 0.02 11.54
N GLU A 85 -10.84 -0.97 12.37
CA GLU A 85 -9.93 -2.03 11.96
C GLU A 85 -10.57 -2.91 10.87
N VAL A 86 -9.84 -3.16 9.80
CA VAL A 86 -10.25 -4.05 8.70
C VAL A 86 -9.12 -5.03 8.33
N LYS A 87 -9.47 -6.10 7.62
CA LYS A 87 -8.51 -7.08 7.09
C LYS A 87 -7.64 -6.50 5.96
N CYS A 88 -6.57 -7.21 5.60
CA CYS A 88 -5.70 -6.85 4.47
C CYS A 88 -6.51 -6.71 3.17
N SER A 89 -7.30 -7.74 2.84
CA SER A 89 -8.15 -7.76 1.65
C SER A 89 -9.24 -6.69 1.66
N GLU A 90 -9.78 -6.38 2.84
CA GLU A 90 -10.81 -5.36 3.02
C GLU A 90 -10.24 -3.95 2.90
N PHE A 91 -9.03 -3.71 3.41
CA PHE A 91 -8.34 -2.43 3.24
C PHE A 91 -8.07 -2.15 1.76
N ALA A 92 -7.63 -3.15 0.99
CA ALA A 92 -7.47 -3.01 -0.46
C ALA A 92 -8.80 -2.65 -1.16
N LYS A 93 -9.92 -3.28 -0.75
CA LYS A 93 -11.26 -2.92 -1.26
C LYS A 93 -11.66 -1.50 -0.89
N GLU A 94 -11.33 -1.03 0.32
CA GLU A 94 -11.62 0.34 0.74
C GLU A 94 -10.80 1.34 -0.07
N ILE A 95 -9.53 1.05 -0.39
CA ILE A 95 -8.73 1.86 -1.31
C ILE A 95 -9.41 1.95 -2.68
N VAL A 96 -9.81 0.82 -3.26
CA VAL A 96 -10.47 0.75 -4.58
C VAL A 96 -11.78 1.55 -4.60
N LYS A 97 -12.56 1.50 -3.52
CA LYS A 97 -13.81 2.25 -3.39
C LYS A 97 -13.60 3.78 -3.39
N ASN A 98 -12.40 4.24 -3.05
CA ASN A 98 -12.06 5.64 -2.95
C ASN A 98 -11.16 6.16 -4.10
N LEU A 99 -10.98 5.38 -5.17
CA LEU A 99 -10.27 5.84 -6.38
C LEU A 99 -10.99 7.03 -7.05
#